data_AF-A0A960DKQ0-F1
#
_entry.id   AF-A0A960DKQ0-F1
#
_cell.length_a   1.000
_cell.length_b   1.000
_cell.length_c   1.000
_cell.angle_alpha   90.00
_cell.angle_beta   90.00
_cell.angle_gamma   90.00
#
_symmetry.space_group_name_H-M   'P 1'
#
loop_
_entity.id
_entity.type
_entity.pdbx_description
1 polymer ?
#
loop_
_entity_poly.entity_id
_entity_poly.type
_entity_poly.pdbx_seq_one_letter_code
_entity_poly.pdbx_strand_id
1 'polypeptide(L)'
;MGTGSDAHPAPQRVAVRHLRPDQVRLLHSVLRAGEVPAVITGDELVVAAGHRQEVDDAMRWVLAGDGPPPDEDDDPSLRRGLGPLVPPSRPPLRDGRRQATRYRRLAAGAVDALLLAVPALLALKAGAVPWVVVALHAAVYALPTVTYGWTLGKLWTGLRVVSATALRAPSLLPALLRWAVTAAPLAVGIAVHAPGDLVALAMLAVDAPILADLRGLHDRLAGTLVVERSAAGPGIWVRSRPSATMAE
;
A
#
# COMPACT_ATOMS: atom_id res chain seq x y z
N MET A 1 -26.55 27.66 25.24
CA MET A 1 -25.98 27.16 23.97
C MET A 1 -25.12 25.95 24.33
N GLY A 2 -25.54 24.77 23.87
CA GLY A 2 -25.12 23.48 24.41
C GLY A 2 -23.69 23.12 24.07
N THR A 3 -22.94 22.73 25.11
CA THR A 3 -21.70 21.98 25.02
C THR A 3 -22.05 20.57 24.54
N GLY A 4 -21.91 20.34 23.23
CA GLY A 4 -21.98 18.99 22.66
C GLY A 4 -20.86 18.16 23.28
N SER A 5 -21.24 17.28 24.21
CA SER A 5 -20.37 16.23 24.71
C SER A 5 -20.08 15.30 23.54
N ASP A 6 -18.91 15.45 22.93
CA ASP A 6 -18.32 14.45 22.03
C ASP A 6 -18.08 13.18 22.84
N ALA A 7 -19.14 12.38 22.98
CA ALA A 7 -19.09 11.07 23.60
C ALA A 7 -18.25 10.18 22.68
N HIS A 8 -16.94 10.14 22.91
CA HIS A 8 -16.07 9.17 22.27
C HIS A 8 -16.64 7.77 22.55
N PRO A 9 -16.92 6.99 21.51
CA PRO A 9 -17.56 5.69 21.68
C PRO A 9 -16.65 4.80 22.53
N ALA A 10 -17.24 4.20 23.56
CA ALA A 10 -16.50 3.46 24.57
C ALA A 10 -15.69 2.30 23.95
N PRO A 11 -14.45 2.05 24.41
CA PRO A 11 -13.65 0.93 23.94
C PRO A 11 -14.37 -0.40 24.19
N GLN A 12 -14.28 -1.30 23.22
CA GLN A 12 -14.91 -2.60 23.25
C GLN A 12 -13.94 -3.65 23.79
N ARG A 13 -14.49 -4.64 24.50
CA ARG A 13 -13.74 -5.74 25.11
C ARG A 13 -14.19 -7.05 24.50
N VAL A 14 -13.23 -7.85 24.03
CA VAL A 14 -13.47 -9.16 23.43
C VAL A 14 -12.70 -10.20 24.23
N ALA A 15 -13.39 -11.24 24.71
CA ALA A 15 -12.76 -12.30 25.49
C ALA A 15 -11.89 -13.21 24.60
N VAL A 16 -10.62 -13.36 24.94
CA VAL A 16 -9.64 -14.17 24.20
C VAL A 16 -9.17 -15.41 24.94
N ARG A 17 -9.70 -15.68 26.15
CA ARG A 17 -9.38 -16.87 26.97
C ARG A 17 -9.54 -18.24 26.27
N HIS A 18 -10.36 -18.29 25.22
CA HIS A 18 -10.61 -19.51 24.46
C HIS A 18 -9.54 -19.78 23.41
N LEU A 19 -8.66 -18.81 23.15
CA LEU A 19 -7.55 -18.94 22.21
C LEU A 19 -6.35 -19.57 22.90
N ARG A 20 -5.66 -20.46 22.18
CA ARG A 20 -4.35 -20.95 22.60
C ARG A 20 -3.35 -19.78 22.61
N PRO A 21 -2.25 -19.86 23.40
CA PRO A 21 -1.23 -18.80 23.43
C PRO A 21 -0.69 -18.42 22.04
N ASP A 22 -0.52 -19.38 21.13
CA ASP A 22 -0.10 -19.11 19.75
C ASP A 22 -1.16 -18.33 18.95
N GLN A 23 -2.44 -18.61 19.19
CA GLN A 23 -3.55 -17.91 18.56
C GLN A 23 -3.68 -16.48 19.10
N VAL A 24 -3.42 -16.26 20.39
CA VAL A 24 -3.36 -14.91 20.98
C VAL A 24 -2.22 -14.09 20.36
N ARG A 25 -1.02 -14.70 20.24
CA ARG A 25 0.13 -14.07 19.56
C ARG A 25 -0.18 -13.74 18.09
N LEU A 26 -0.87 -14.66 17.41
CA LEU A 26 -1.25 -14.51 16.02
C LEU A 26 -2.28 -13.40 15.84
N LEU A 27 -3.33 -13.37 16.67
CA LEU A 27 -4.34 -12.33 16.71
C LEU A 27 -3.70 -10.94 16.93
N HIS A 28 -2.80 -10.83 17.91
CA HIS A 28 -2.07 -9.59 18.16
C HIS A 28 -1.26 -9.12 16.94
N SER A 29 -0.61 -10.05 16.25
CA SER A 29 0.18 -9.74 15.05
C SER A 29 -0.70 -9.25 13.90
N VAL A 30 -1.87 -9.86 13.70
CA VAL A 30 -2.84 -9.47 12.67
C VAL A 30 -3.40 -8.07 12.95
N LEU A 31 -3.81 -7.80 14.18
CA LEU A 31 -4.36 -6.50 14.57
C LEU A 31 -3.31 -5.39 14.40
N ARG A 32 -2.06 -5.64 14.83
CA ARG A 32 -0.95 -4.71 14.64
C ARG A 32 -0.66 -4.46 13.15
N ALA A 33 -0.69 -5.50 12.32
CA ALA A 33 -0.46 -5.39 10.88
C ALA A 33 -1.61 -4.68 10.13
N GLY A 34 -2.83 -4.78 10.66
CA GLY A 34 -4.01 -4.03 10.20
C GLY A 34 -4.07 -2.59 10.72
N GLU A 35 -3.06 -2.14 11.47
CA GLU A 35 -3.06 -0.85 12.17
C GLU A 35 -4.30 -0.67 13.07
N VAL A 36 -4.85 -1.78 13.58
CA VAL A 36 -6.01 -1.77 14.48
C VAL A 36 -5.51 -1.41 15.88
N PRO A 37 -5.96 -0.30 16.48
CA PRO A 37 -5.56 0.12 17.82
C PRO A 37 -6.18 -0.83 18.86
N ALA A 38 -5.39 -1.81 19.27
CA ALA A 38 -5.79 -2.90 20.14
C ALA A 38 -4.74 -3.18 21.23
N VAL A 39 -5.19 -3.48 22.44
CA VAL A 39 -4.32 -3.90 23.56
C VAL A 39 -4.88 -5.18 24.15
N ILE A 40 -4.03 -6.17 24.39
CA ILE A 40 -4.40 -7.39 25.10
C ILE A 40 -4.02 -7.22 26.56
N THR A 41 -5.00 -7.30 27.46
CA THR A 41 -4.82 -7.20 28.91
C THR A 41 -5.38 -8.46 29.55
N GLY A 42 -4.50 -9.38 29.93
CA GLY A 42 -4.89 -10.70 30.44
C GLY A 42 -5.69 -11.47 29.39
N ASP A 43 -6.93 -11.81 29.74
CA ASP A 43 -7.85 -12.60 28.92
C ASP A 43 -8.77 -11.76 28.02
N GLU A 44 -8.54 -10.45 27.95
CA GLU A 44 -9.36 -9.51 27.18
C GLU A 44 -8.53 -8.76 26.14
N LEU A 45 -9.08 -8.68 24.93
CA LEU A 45 -8.65 -7.76 23.89
C LEU A 45 -9.50 -6.49 23.99
N VAL A 46 -8.85 -5.36 24.24
CA VAL A 46 -9.47 -4.03 24.28
C VAL A 46 -9.20 -3.32 22.96
N VAL A 47 -10.27 -2.91 22.27
CA VAL A 47 -10.21 -2.29 20.93
C VAL A 47 -11.05 -1.02 20.87
N ALA A 48 -10.60 -0.03 20.09
CA ALA A 48 -11.39 1.18 19.85
C ALA A 48 -12.71 0.85 19.11
N ALA A 49 -13.79 1.54 19.47
CA ALA A 49 -15.16 1.16 19.11
C ALA A 49 -15.46 1.03 17.59
N GLY A 50 -14.66 1.69 16.75
CA GLY A 50 -14.78 1.62 15.29
C GLY A 50 -14.25 0.33 14.65
N HIS A 51 -13.55 -0.52 15.42
CA HIS A 51 -12.78 -1.62 14.85
C HIS A 51 -13.30 -3.03 15.15
N ARG A 52 -14.56 -3.14 15.59
CA ARG A 52 -15.17 -4.43 15.96
C ARG A 52 -15.10 -5.45 14.82
N GLN A 53 -15.42 -5.01 13.61
CA GLN A 53 -15.49 -5.89 12.46
C GLN A 53 -14.11 -6.42 12.06
N GLU A 54 -13.05 -5.60 12.12
CA GLU A 54 -11.70 -6.10 11.85
C GLU A 54 -11.22 -7.08 12.93
N VAL A 55 -11.65 -6.91 14.19
CA VAL A 55 -11.39 -7.88 15.26
C VAL A 55 -12.10 -9.20 15.01
N ASP A 56 -13.39 -9.17 14.65
CA ASP A 56 -14.17 -10.38 14.37
C ASP A 56 -13.63 -11.13 13.14
N ASP A 57 -13.16 -10.40 12.12
CA ASP A 57 -12.50 -10.96 10.94
C ASP A 57 -11.15 -11.60 11.31
N ALA A 58 -10.33 -10.90 12.10
CA ALA A 58 -9.07 -11.42 12.60
C ALA A 58 -9.29 -12.68 13.47
N MET A 59 -10.34 -12.68 14.31
CA MET A 59 -10.70 -13.81 15.17
C MET A 59 -11.11 -15.03 14.36
N ARG A 60 -12.00 -14.85 13.38
CA ARG A 60 -12.38 -15.93 12.45
C ARG A 60 -11.18 -16.49 11.71
N TRP A 61 -10.28 -15.61 11.29
CA TRP A 61 -9.05 -16.00 10.60
C TRP A 61 -8.12 -16.84 11.49
N VAL A 62 -7.93 -16.45 12.75
CA VAL A 62 -7.10 -17.19 13.73
C VAL A 62 -7.70 -18.55 14.12
N LEU A 63 -9.03 -18.66 14.12
CA LEU A 63 -9.75 -19.88 14.47
C LEU A 63 -9.86 -20.88 13.32
N ALA A 64 -9.74 -20.43 12.07
CA ALA A 64 -9.91 -21.27 10.87
C ALA A 64 -8.79 -22.30 10.62
N GLY A 65 -7.71 -22.32 11.42
CA GLY A 65 -6.80 -23.47 11.58
C GLY A 65 -5.80 -23.73 10.45
N ASP A 66 -6.20 -23.63 9.18
CA ASP A 66 -5.40 -24.14 8.07
C ASP A 66 -4.97 -22.98 7.14
N GLY A 67 -3.72 -22.55 7.30
CA GLY A 67 -3.00 -21.85 6.23
C GLY A 67 -2.88 -22.73 4.96
N PRO A 68 -2.29 -22.23 3.85
CA PRO A 68 -2.08 -23.06 2.67
C PRO A 68 -1.30 -24.35 3.02
N PRO A 69 -1.59 -25.49 2.38
CA PRO A 69 -0.90 -26.75 2.66
C PRO A 69 0.62 -26.57 2.44
N PRO A 70 1.46 -27.20 3.27
CA PRO A 70 2.90 -27.20 3.04
C PRO A 70 3.20 -27.85 1.70
N ASP A 71 4.05 -27.23 0.88
CA ASP A 71 4.64 -27.88 -0.30
C ASP A 71 5.42 -29.12 0.16
N GLU A 72 5.41 -30.19 -0.63
CA GLU A 72 6.05 -31.49 -0.31
C GLU A 72 7.58 -31.41 -0.03
N ASP A 73 8.21 -30.26 -0.31
CA ASP A 73 9.63 -29.98 -0.05
C ASP A 73 9.92 -29.26 1.29
N ASP A 74 8.92 -29.08 2.17
CA ASP A 74 9.07 -28.27 3.38
C ASP A 74 9.68 -29.09 4.55
N ASP A 75 11.02 -29.18 4.60
CA ASP A 75 11.76 -29.90 5.64
C ASP A 75 11.49 -29.35 7.07
N PRO A 76 10.90 -30.16 7.98
CA PRO A 76 10.58 -29.75 9.34
C PRO A 76 11.80 -29.43 10.20
N SER A 77 13.00 -29.89 9.82
CA SER A 77 14.26 -29.57 10.51
C SER A 77 14.63 -28.09 10.38
N LEU A 78 14.25 -27.46 9.25
CA LEU A 78 14.43 -26.03 9.01
C LEU A 78 13.47 -25.16 9.82
N ARG A 79 12.41 -25.72 10.42
CA ARG A 79 11.41 -24.97 11.20
C ARG A 79 11.76 -24.79 12.68
N ARG A 80 12.79 -25.47 13.20
CA ARG A 80 13.20 -25.30 14.61
C ARG A 80 13.72 -23.87 14.84
N GLY A 81 12.98 -23.08 15.62
CA GLY A 81 13.36 -21.72 16.03
C GLY A 81 12.84 -20.60 15.13
N LEU A 82 12.04 -20.91 14.11
CA LEU A 82 11.48 -19.91 13.20
C LEU A 82 9.99 -19.69 13.54
N GLY A 83 9.64 -18.45 13.90
CA GLY A 83 8.28 -18.09 14.32
C GLY A 83 7.22 -18.32 13.23
N PRO A 84 5.93 -18.37 13.60
CA PRO A 84 4.85 -18.71 12.69
C PRO A 84 4.80 -17.81 11.46
N LEU A 85 4.53 -18.43 10.31
CA LEU A 85 4.28 -17.76 9.04
C LEU A 85 2.93 -17.03 9.12
N VAL A 86 2.96 -15.71 9.23
CA VAL A 86 1.73 -14.89 9.19
C VAL A 86 1.45 -14.53 7.74
N PRO A 87 0.28 -14.87 7.18
CA PRO A 87 -0.04 -14.47 5.82
C PRO A 87 -0.20 -12.95 5.74
N PRO A 88 0.11 -12.35 4.59
CA PRO A 88 -0.03 -10.91 4.40
C PRO A 88 -1.50 -10.46 4.57
N SER A 89 -1.70 -9.32 5.24
CA SER A 89 -3.02 -8.75 5.59
C SER A 89 -3.95 -8.42 4.42
N ARG A 90 -3.46 -8.45 3.17
CA ARG A 90 -4.20 -8.05 1.97
C ARG A 90 -4.35 -9.24 1.04
N PRO A 91 -5.55 -9.63 0.60
CA PRO A 91 -5.75 -10.83 -0.21
C PRO A 91 -4.98 -10.77 -1.53
N PRO A 92 -4.52 -11.92 -2.06
CA PRO A 92 -3.91 -11.98 -3.38
C PRO A 92 -4.94 -11.70 -4.48
N LEU A 93 -4.45 -11.19 -5.60
CA LEU A 93 -5.17 -11.08 -6.87
C LEU A 93 -5.13 -12.43 -7.59
N ARG A 94 -5.82 -12.51 -8.73
CA ARG A 94 -5.95 -13.73 -9.55
C ARG A 94 -4.61 -14.33 -10.01
N ASP A 95 -3.56 -13.54 -10.04
CA ASP A 95 -2.21 -13.94 -10.45
C ASP A 95 -1.27 -14.17 -9.25
N GLY A 96 -1.82 -14.26 -8.04
CA GLY A 96 -1.08 -14.47 -6.79
C GLY A 96 -0.38 -13.23 -6.24
N ARG A 97 -0.29 -12.13 -6.99
CA ARG A 97 0.30 -10.87 -6.50
C ARG A 97 -0.68 -10.12 -5.62
N ARG A 98 -0.17 -9.24 -4.77
CA ARG A 98 -0.99 -8.39 -3.90
C ARG A 98 -0.93 -6.95 -4.38
N GLN A 99 -1.98 -6.18 -4.14
CA GLN A 99 -1.91 -4.72 -4.32
C GLN A 99 -0.81 -4.17 -3.41
N ALA A 100 -0.24 -3.01 -3.75
CA ALA A 100 0.77 -2.34 -2.95
C ALA A 100 0.17 -1.60 -1.74
N THR A 101 0.93 -1.42 -0.64
CA THR A 101 0.43 -0.72 0.56
C THR A 101 0.32 0.77 0.29
N ARG A 102 -0.52 1.48 1.06
CA ARG A 102 -0.69 2.94 0.98
C ARG A 102 0.67 3.66 0.97
N TYR A 103 1.49 3.40 1.98
CA TYR A 103 2.79 4.05 2.14
C TYR A 103 3.78 3.73 1.03
N ARG A 104 3.85 2.48 0.55
CA ARG A 104 4.75 2.14 -0.56
C ARG A 104 4.32 2.80 -1.86
N ARG A 105 3.01 2.97 -2.08
CA ARG A 105 2.49 3.69 -3.25
C ARG A 105 2.79 5.18 -3.17
N LEU A 106 2.55 5.80 -2.01
CA LEU A 106 2.86 7.21 -1.79
C LEU A 106 4.36 7.48 -1.90
N ALA A 107 5.21 6.61 -1.33
CA ALA A 107 6.66 6.71 -1.48
C ALA A 107 7.10 6.58 -2.94
N ALA A 108 6.53 5.63 -3.69
CA ALA A 108 6.80 5.50 -5.12
C ALA A 108 6.37 6.76 -5.90
N GLY A 109 5.21 7.33 -5.58
CA GLY A 109 4.70 8.56 -6.18
C GLY A 109 5.58 9.77 -5.88
N ALA A 110 6.03 9.92 -4.63
CA ALA A 110 6.95 10.98 -4.23
C ALA A 110 8.30 10.90 -4.96
N VAL A 111 8.85 9.68 -5.09
CA VAL A 111 10.09 9.44 -5.85
C VAL A 111 9.90 9.74 -7.34
N ASP A 112 8.79 9.28 -7.94
CA ASP A 112 8.45 9.60 -9.33
C ASP A 112 8.35 11.13 -9.54
N ALA A 113 7.65 11.83 -8.64
CA ALA A 113 7.48 13.27 -8.70
C ALA A 113 8.82 13.99 -8.59
N LEU A 114 9.67 13.64 -7.63
CA LEU A 114 10.97 14.28 -7.45
C LEU A 114 11.88 14.06 -8.68
N LEU A 115 11.98 12.81 -9.15
CA LEU A 115 12.90 12.44 -10.23
C LEU A 115 12.45 12.94 -11.61
N LEU A 116 11.16 13.20 -11.80
CA LEU A 116 10.64 13.66 -13.10
C LEU A 116 10.32 15.16 -13.11
N ALA A 117 9.73 15.70 -12.04
CA ALA A 117 9.34 17.11 -12.00
C ALA A 117 10.53 18.05 -11.83
N VAL A 118 11.52 17.69 -10.99
CA VAL A 118 12.69 18.58 -10.76
C VAL A 118 13.50 18.78 -12.05
N PRO A 119 13.91 17.72 -12.79
CA PRO A 119 14.61 17.91 -14.05
C PRO A 119 13.78 18.66 -15.10
N ALA A 120 12.46 18.40 -15.17
CA ALA A 120 11.57 19.13 -16.08
C ALA A 120 11.52 20.63 -15.76
N LEU A 121 11.39 21.00 -14.48
CA LEU A 121 11.39 22.40 -14.04
C LEU A 121 12.74 23.08 -14.28
N LEU A 122 13.86 22.37 -14.03
CA LEU A 122 15.19 22.89 -14.32
C LEU A 122 15.40 23.11 -15.83
N ALA A 123 14.95 22.17 -16.67
CA ALA A 123 15.02 22.31 -18.11
C ALA A 123 14.21 23.51 -18.60
N LEU A 124 12.98 23.69 -18.12
CA LEU A 124 12.15 24.86 -18.44
C LEU A 124 12.83 26.17 -17.99
N LYS A 125 13.40 26.22 -16.78
CA LYS A 125 14.16 27.38 -16.29
C LYS A 125 15.41 27.67 -17.12
N ALA A 126 16.04 26.64 -17.69
CA ALA A 126 17.18 26.77 -18.60
C ALA A 126 16.77 27.17 -20.04
N GLY A 127 15.47 27.42 -20.30
CA GLY A 127 14.98 27.83 -21.60
C GLY A 127 14.66 26.69 -22.56
N ALA A 128 14.55 25.44 -22.07
CA ALA A 128 14.13 24.32 -22.91
C ALA A 128 12.70 24.53 -23.45
N VAL A 129 12.49 24.08 -24.67
CA VAL A 129 11.20 24.20 -25.35
C VAL A 129 10.12 23.40 -24.60
N PRO A 130 9.01 24.00 -24.14
CA PRO A 130 8.08 23.33 -23.22
C PRO A 130 7.49 22.01 -23.73
N TRP A 131 7.11 21.95 -25.01
CA TRP A 131 6.53 20.73 -25.58
C TRP A 131 7.55 19.58 -25.66
N VAL A 132 8.85 19.88 -25.82
CA VAL A 132 9.93 18.88 -25.78
C VAL A 132 10.03 18.29 -24.38
N VAL A 133 10.00 19.14 -23.34
CA VAL A 133 10.03 18.71 -21.94
C VAL A 133 8.83 17.81 -21.63
N VAL A 134 7.62 18.21 -22.06
CA VAL A 134 6.40 17.41 -21.88
C VAL A 134 6.51 16.06 -22.59
N ALA A 135 6.96 16.05 -23.85
CA ALA A 135 7.11 14.81 -24.62
C ALA A 135 8.14 13.86 -24.01
N LEU A 136 9.29 14.37 -23.56
CA LEU A 136 10.32 13.56 -22.89
C LEU A 136 9.82 13.04 -21.54
N HIS A 137 9.15 13.87 -20.75
CA HIS A 137 8.56 13.44 -19.49
C HIS A 137 7.51 12.35 -19.71
N ALA A 138 6.66 12.50 -20.72
CA ALA A 138 5.68 11.48 -21.09
C ALA A 138 6.40 10.18 -21.51
N ALA A 139 7.44 10.26 -22.33
CA ALA A 139 8.19 9.10 -22.81
C ALA A 139 8.89 8.34 -21.67
N VAL A 140 9.61 9.06 -20.78
CA VAL A 140 10.33 8.47 -19.63
C VAL A 140 9.36 7.80 -18.65
N TYR A 141 8.13 8.33 -18.52
CA TYR A 141 7.11 7.73 -17.67
C TYR A 141 6.39 6.57 -18.36
N ALA A 142 5.88 6.78 -19.58
CA ALA A 142 4.97 5.87 -20.26
C ALA A 142 5.68 4.66 -20.86
N LEU A 143 6.87 4.81 -21.46
CA LEU A 143 7.56 3.69 -22.10
C LEU A 143 7.88 2.57 -21.10
N PRO A 144 8.51 2.82 -19.93
CA PRO A 144 8.77 1.75 -18.98
C PRO A 144 7.49 1.18 -18.36
N THR A 145 6.46 2.02 -18.23
CA THR A 145 5.14 1.60 -17.72
C THR A 145 4.47 0.61 -18.69
N VAL A 146 4.55 0.85 -20.00
CA VAL A 146 3.97 -0.05 -21.01
C VAL A 146 4.79 -1.32 -21.17
N THR A 147 6.12 -1.20 -21.22
CA THR A 147 6.99 -2.37 -21.50
C THR A 147 7.11 -3.29 -20.29
N TYR A 148 7.18 -2.74 -19.09
CA TYR A 148 7.54 -3.49 -17.89
C TYR A 148 6.62 -3.29 -16.70
N GLY A 149 5.63 -2.40 -16.81
CA GLY A 149 4.74 -2.05 -15.72
C GLY A 149 5.46 -1.30 -14.60
N TRP A 150 6.52 -0.53 -14.84
CA TRP A 150 7.13 0.27 -13.76
C TRP A 150 7.41 1.70 -14.20
N THR A 151 7.44 2.58 -13.20
CA THR A 151 8.04 3.93 -13.23
C THR A 151 9.28 3.90 -12.33
N LEU A 152 10.09 4.95 -12.30
CA LEU A 152 11.34 4.97 -11.52
C LEU A 152 11.10 4.68 -10.02
N GLY A 153 10.14 5.37 -9.41
CA GLY A 153 9.76 5.15 -8.01
C GLY A 153 9.14 3.78 -7.76
N LYS A 154 8.40 3.23 -8.71
CA LYS A 154 7.85 1.87 -8.60
C LYS A 154 8.94 0.81 -8.75
N LEU A 155 9.91 1.02 -9.63
CA LEU A 155 11.08 0.15 -9.73
C LEU A 155 11.85 0.13 -8.41
N TRP A 156 12.13 1.31 -7.84
CA TRP A 156 12.82 1.45 -6.56
C TRP A 156 12.07 0.80 -5.40
N THR A 157 10.75 0.99 -5.34
CA THR A 157 9.92 0.39 -4.28
C THR A 157 9.57 -1.08 -4.53
N GLY A 158 9.98 -1.72 -5.63
CA GLY A 158 9.61 -3.11 -5.93
C GLY A 158 8.11 -3.30 -6.25
N LEU A 159 7.53 -2.32 -6.93
CA LEU A 159 6.14 -2.27 -7.34
C LEU A 159 6.00 -2.35 -8.87
N ARG A 160 4.79 -2.70 -9.31
CA ARG A 160 4.41 -2.68 -10.72
C ARG A 160 3.01 -2.12 -10.93
N VAL A 161 2.84 -1.32 -11.98
CA VAL A 161 1.55 -0.98 -12.56
C VAL A 161 1.08 -2.11 -13.44
N VAL A 162 -0.17 -2.51 -13.27
CA VAL A 162 -0.84 -3.49 -14.13
C VAL A 162 -2.22 -2.98 -14.53
N SER A 163 -2.74 -3.48 -15.65
CA SER A 163 -4.15 -3.35 -15.99
C SER A 163 -5.02 -4.04 -14.92
N ALA A 164 -6.11 -3.38 -14.49
CA ALA A 164 -7.02 -3.95 -13.51
C ALA A 164 -7.75 -5.21 -14.01
N THR A 165 -7.91 -5.35 -15.34
CA THR A 165 -8.61 -6.47 -15.95
C THR A 165 -7.67 -7.62 -16.30
N ALA A 166 -6.57 -7.33 -16.99
CA ALA A 166 -5.65 -8.34 -17.50
C ALA A 166 -4.52 -8.70 -16.53
N LEU A 167 -4.29 -7.88 -15.50
CA LEU A 167 -3.17 -7.98 -14.56
C LEU A 167 -1.78 -8.01 -15.24
N ARG A 168 -1.66 -7.57 -16.50
CA ARG A 168 -0.39 -7.41 -17.21
C ARG A 168 -0.01 -5.94 -17.28
N ALA A 169 1.20 -5.64 -17.79
CA ALA A 169 1.59 -4.26 -18.05
C ALA A 169 0.50 -3.55 -18.88
N PRO A 170 0.15 -2.30 -18.53
CA PRO A 170 -0.88 -1.56 -19.24
C PRO A 170 -0.48 -1.29 -20.69
N SER A 171 -1.48 -1.17 -21.58
CA SER A 171 -1.24 -0.66 -22.93
C SER A 171 -0.91 0.85 -22.91
N LEU A 172 -0.50 1.38 -24.06
CA LEU A 172 -0.06 2.77 -24.19
C LEU A 172 -1.11 3.79 -23.72
N LEU A 173 -2.37 3.61 -24.11
CA LEU A 173 -3.43 4.56 -23.77
C LEU A 173 -3.67 4.67 -22.25
N PRO A 174 -3.89 3.58 -21.49
CA PRO A 174 -3.91 3.63 -20.03
C PRO A 174 -2.66 4.24 -19.40
N ALA A 175 -1.46 3.94 -19.92
CA ALA A 175 -0.22 4.49 -19.39
C ALA A 175 -0.13 6.03 -19.60
N LEU A 176 -0.51 6.51 -20.79
CA LEU A 176 -0.57 7.94 -21.10
C LEU A 176 -1.67 8.65 -20.31
N LEU A 177 -2.85 8.04 -20.15
CA LEU A 177 -3.92 8.62 -19.33
C LEU A 177 -3.48 8.76 -17.87
N ARG A 178 -2.83 7.72 -17.33
CA ARG A 178 -2.26 7.76 -15.99
C ARG A 178 -1.23 8.88 -15.84
N TRP A 179 -0.32 9.02 -16.81
CA TRP A 179 0.67 10.09 -16.86
C TRP A 179 -0.02 11.46 -16.90
N ALA A 180 -0.97 11.66 -17.82
CA ALA A 180 -1.66 12.93 -18.02
C ALA A 180 -2.38 13.39 -16.76
N VAL A 181 -3.11 12.48 -16.07
CA VAL A 181 -3.79 12.81 -14.81
C VAL A 181 -2.79 13.20 -13.72
N THR A 182 -1.63 12.56 -13.66
CA THR A 182 -0.59 12.86 -12.67
C THR A 182 0.14 14.17 -12.97
N ALA A 183 0.38 14.46 -14.26
CA ALA A 183 1.13 15.64 -14.70
C ALA A 183 0.25 16.90 -14.84
N ALA A 184 -1.07 16.74 -15.00
CA ALA A 184 -1.99 17.84 -15.25
C ALA A 184 -1.95 18.95 -14.18
N PRO A 185 -1.93 18.69 -12.87
CA PRO A 185 -1.83 19.75 -11.87
C PRO A 185 -0.59 20.63 -12.05
N LEU A 186 0.56 20.03 -12.36
CA LEU A 186 1.81 20.76 -12.62
C LEU A 186 1.72 21.58 -13.91
N ALA A 187 1.24 20.97 -14.99
CA ALA A 187 1.11 21.65 -16.28
C ALA A 187 0.15 22.84 -16.22
N VAL A 188 -1.03 22.66 -15.61
CA VAL A 188 -2.01 23.74 -15.39
C VAL A 188 -1.43 24.81 -14.48
N GLY A 189 -0.78 24.41 -13.38
CA GLY A 189 -0.13 25.33 -12.45
C GLY A 189 0.90 26.25 -13.11
N ILE A 190 1.74 25.69 -13.98
CA ILE A 190 2.71 26.47 -14.78
C ILE A 190 1.98 27.42 -15.73
N ALA A 191 0.97 26.94 -16.46
CA ALA A 191 0.26 27.74 -17.46
C ALA A 191 -0.45 28.96 -16.85
N VAL A 192 -1.03 28.81 -15.67
CA VAL A 192 -1.76 29.89 -14.97
C VAL A 192 -0.92 30.62 -13.93
N HIS A 193 0.38 30.31 -13.83
CA HIS A 193 1.30 30.86 -12.82
C HIS A 193 0.77 30.71 -11.38
N ALA A 194 0.19 29.53 -11.08
CA ALA A 194 -0.32 29.23 -9.75
C ALA A 194 0.81 29.18 -8.71
N PRO A 195 0.55 29.62 -7.46
CA PRO A 195 1.46 29.39 -6.33
C PRO A 195 1.80 27.91 -6.18
N GLY A 196 3.06 27.61 -5.86
CA GLY A 196 3.56 26.24 -5.71
C GLY A 196 2.75 25.39 -4.72
N ASP A 197 2.27 26.00 -3.64
CA ASP A 197 1.49 25.33 -2.60
C ASP A 197 0.14 24.82 -3.13
N LEU A 198 -0.51 25.59 -4.02
CA LEU A 198 -1.76 25.17 -4.67
C LEU A 198 -1.50 24.02 -5.66
N VAL A 199 -0.39 24.07 -6.39
CA VAL A 199 0.03 22.98 -7.28
C VAL A 199 0.31 21.71 -6.48
N ALA A 200 1.02 21.82 -5.37
CA ALA A 200 1.31 20.70 -4.48
C ALA A 200 0.03 20.09 -3.91
N LEU A 201 -0.91 20.92 -3.45
CA LEU A 201 -2.22 20.46 -2.96
C LEU A 201 -3.00 19.71 -4.06
N ALA A 202 -3.01 20.24 -5.29
CA ALA A 202 -3.68 19.61 -6.42
C ALA A 202 -3.01 18.27 -6.81
N MET A 203 -1.69 18.17 -6.73
CA MET A 203 -0.98 16.90 -6.92
C MET A 203 -1.35 15.89 -5.81
N LEU A 204 -1.37 16.32 -4.54
CA LEU A 204 -1.81 15.49 -3.43
C LEU A 204 -3.26 15.02 -3.60
N ALA A 205 -4.15 15.85 -4.16
CA ALA A 205 -5.53 15.48 -4.42
C ALA A 205 -5.66 14.35 -5.46
N VAL A 206 -4.74 14.24 -6.44
CA VAL A 206 -4.68 13.12 -7.38
C VAL A 206 -4.39 11.80 -6.65
N ASP A 207 -3.58 11.83 -5.60
CA ASP A 207 -3.13 10.65 -4.84
C ASP A 207 -3.94 10.38 -3.57
N ALA A 208 -4.67 11.35 -3.03
CA ALA A 208 -5.48 11.22 -1.82
C ALA A 208 -6.40 9.99 -1.82
N PRO A 209 -7.04 9.59 -2.94
CA PRO A 209 -7.85 8.38 -2.98
C PRO A 209 -7.10 7.08 -2.62
N ILE A 210 -5.76 7.03 -2.75
CA ILE A 210 -4.93 5.89 -2.33
C ILE A 210 -5.15 5.55 -0.85
N LEU A 211 -5.43 6.54 0.00
CA LEU A 211 -5.66 6.32 1.43
C LEU A 211 -6.94 5.53 1.70
N ALA A 212 -7.96 5.64 0.84
CA ALA A 212 -9.23 4.96 1.01
C ALA A 212 -9.20 3.53 0.43
N ASP A 213 -8.84 3.38 -0.85
CA ASP A 213 -9.04 2.12 -1.60
C ASP A 213 -7.78 1.64 -2.34
N LEU A 214 -6.61 2.13 -1.94
CA LEU A 214 -5.33 1.84 -2.60
C LEU A 214 -5.33 2.22 -4.09
N ARG A 215 -6.20 3.10 -4.59
CA ARG A 215 -6.15 3.56 -5.99
C ARG A 215 -6.26 5.07 -6.04
N GLY A 216 -5.23 5.73 -6.59
CA GLY A 216 -5.28 7.16 -6.87
C GLY A 216 -6.27 7.46 -7.99
N LEU A 217 -6.60 8.75 -8.16
CA LEU A 217 -7.44 9.19 -9.28
C LEU A 217 -6.86 8.74 -10.63
N HIS A 218 -5.53 8.82 -10.75
CA HIS A 218 -4.81 8.36 -11.93
C HIS A 218 -4.94 6.85 -12.17
N ASP A 219 -5.02 6.01 -11.13
CA ASP A 219 -5.26 4.56 -11.26
C ASP A 219 -6.69 4.25 -11.69
N ARG A 220 -7.65 5.00 -11.15
CA ARG A 220 -9.08 4.83 -11.44
C ARG A 220 -9.37 5.15 -12.88
N LEU A 221 -8.97 6.34 -13.33
CA LEU A 221 -9.21 6.80 -14.71
C LEU A 221 -8.48 5.93 -15.73
N ALA A 222 -7.25 5.49 -15.43
CA ALA A 222 -6.50 4.61 -16.31
C ALA A 222 -6.92 3.13 -16.26
N GLY A 223 -7.82 2.73 -15.36
CA GLY A 223 -8.17 1.31 -15.19
C GLY A 223 -6.98 0.45 -14.78
N THR A 224 -6.09 0.98 -13.93
CA THR A 224 -4.86 0.31 -13.48
C THR A 224 -4.85 0.03 -11.98
N LEU A 225 -3.96 -0.87 -11.57
CA LEU A 225 -3.63 -1.21 -10.19
C LEU A 225 -2.12 -1.11 -10.00
N VAL A 226 -1.67 -0.82 -8.78
CA VAL A 226 -0.25 -1.00 -8.40
C VAL A 226 -0.15 -2.20 -7.48
N VAL A 227 0.64 -3.16 -7.92
CA VAL A 227 0.85 -4.46 -7.28
C VAL A 227 2.31 -4.64 -6.90
N GLU A 228 2.55 -5.61 -6.05
CA GLU A 228 3.91 -6.04 -5.70
C GLU A 228 4.56 -6.75 -6.88
N ARG A 229 5.89 -6.65 -7.02
CA ARG A 229 6.60 -7.22 -8.17
C ARG A 229 6.49 -8.75 -8.25
N SER A 230 6.43 -9.41 -7.11
CA SER A 230 6.33 -10.87 -6.95
C SER A 230 5.09 -11.27 -6.15
N ALA A 231 4.63 -12.51 -6.31
CA ALA A 231 3.55 -13.10 -5.51
C ALA A 231 3.92 -13.25 -4.03
N ALA A 232 5.22 -13.43 -3.75
CA ALA A 232 5.77 -13.38 -2.40
C ALA A 232 5.62 -11.98 -1.76
N GLY A 233 5.51 -10.91 -2.56
CA GLY A 233 5.49 -9.54 -2.05
C GLY A 233 6.89 -9.03 -1.65
N PRO A 234 7.00 -7.80 -1.08
CA PRO A 234 8.22 -7.36 -0.40
C PRO A 234 8.45 -8.14 0.91
N GLY A 235 7.43 -8.85 1.38
CA GLY A 235 7.54 -9.77 2.49
C GLY A 235 8.02 -11.10 1.97
N ILE A 236 9.33 -11.34 2.04
CA ILE A 236 9.78 -12.63 2.56
C ILE A 236 8.82 -12.92 3.72
N TRP A 237 8.09 -14.04 3.67
CA TRP A 237 7.23 -14.48 4.76
C TRP A 237 7.85 -14.05 6.08
N VAL A 238 7.25 -13.06 6.75
CA VAL A 238 7.95 -12.40 7.85
C VAL A 238 7.87 -13.37 9.01
N ARG A 239 8.93 -14.16 9.19
CA ARG A 239 9.12 -15.01 10.34
C ARG A 239 9.13 -14.06 11.54
N SER A 240 8.13 -14.18 12.41
CA SER A 240 8.16 -13.44 13.66
C SER A 240 9.44 -13.86 14.40
N ARG A 241 10.28 -12.89 14.77
CA ARG A 241 11.34 -13.17 15.75
C ARG A 241 10.62 -13.53 17.05
N PRO A 242 10.98 -14.64 17.72
CA PRO A 242 10.56 -14.79 19.11
C PRO A 242 11.03 -13.55 19.84
N SER A 243 10.09 -12.80 20.43
CA SER A 243 10.42 -11.75 21.37
C SER A 243 11.34 -12.41 22.40
N ALA A 244 12.59 -11.95 22.49
CA ALA A 244 13.40 -12.28 23.64
C ALA A 244 12.62 -11.75 24.84
N THR A 245 11.94 -12.66 25.54
CA THR A 245 11.58 -12.44 26.92
C THR A 245 12.86 -11.97 27.59
N MET A 246 12.87 -10.73 28.05
CA MET A 246 13.81 -10.29 29.05
C MET A 246 13.65 -11.26 30.22
N ALA A 247 14.54 -12.23 30.28
CA ALA A 247 14.86 -12.92 31.49
C ALA A 247 15.68 -11.92 32.31
N GLU A 248 15.00 -11.20 33.18
CA GLU A 248 15.35 -10.95 34.59
C GLU A 248 14.18 -10.25 35.28
#